data_AF-A0A511T0V2-F1
#
_entry.id   AF-A0A511T0V2-F1
#
_cell.length_a   1.000
_cell.length_b   1.000
_cell.length_c   1.000
_cell.angle_alpha   90.00
_cell.angle_beta   90.00
_cell.angle_gamma   90.00
#
_symmetry.space_group_name_H-M   'P 1'
#
loop_
_entity.id
_entity.type
_entity.pdbx_description
1 polymer ?
#
loop_
_entity_poly.entity_id
_entity_poly.type
_entity_poly.pdbx_seq_one_letter_code
_entity_poly.pdbx_strand_id
1 'polypeptide(L)'
;MTERGHDGVVTLTARRHRCIHRGKGNPGVDCPTPWLASGSVRPAMAAPRILVVDDNPELLSLLTQLFEDAGYEVVGASRGKQAIEVAKAHPPGAAVLDILLPDMMGYPLADALRKDNPQLPLLFITGVFKGGKHALEARQKYQAAGYFEKPFEAQKLLEAVTKVLAPEKKAPPAGSLQDAFEVELDIDVEEEGPQDVMELTGRIKVTGGGNITAEIRGANLTASPMQKVPATQVRPPTPGRPPDQPPPGSGAPGSRRGELKDNLPSLLTAYYLSRETGELGIQKGKVKKVVYFEKGMPVFALSNLLADRFGQFLVRVGKIKPEQLQDASAVAAQTNRRTGDVLVERGLLKDTERLYYVGQQVKAVIYSLFAWDEATYVMSFREKASAESIKLDVHPGNLIVRGIKKLYKPERLRRLLQPEDRLIPAVAPSYQFNEVELERWEAELLPKIDGIRTVAELLAFANRPEHVVYGFLVAMMSLGILEKRS
;
A
#
# COMPACT_ATOMS: atom_id res chain seq x y z
N MET A 1 61.82 -3.28 -14.02
CA MET A 1 60.82 -4.06 -13.27
C MET A 1 60.03 -3.05 -12.44
N THR A 2 58.96 -2.49 -13.02
CA THR A 2 57.54 -2.80 -12.70
C THR A 2 57.23 -2.45 -11.24
N GLU A 3 56.41 -1.47 -10.89
CA GLU A 3 55.02 -1.24 -11.34
C GLU A 3 54.60 0.25 -11.32
N ARG A 4 53.55 0.55 -12.09
CA ARG A 4 52.86 1.83 -12.19
C ARG A 4 51.71 1.86 -11.17
N GLY A 5 51.54 2.98 -10.47
CA GLY A 5 50.28 3.43 -9.90
C GLY A 5 50.22 4.95 -10.03
N HIS A 6 49.39 5.46 -10.95
CA HIS A 6 49.13 6.89 -11.09
C HIS A 6 47.73 7.18 -10.57
N ASP A 7 47.67 7.90 -9.45
CA ASP A 7 46.53 8.69 -9.02
C ASP A 7 46.35 9.86 -10.00
N GLY A 8 45.16 9.94 -10.61
CA GLY A 8 44.81 10.99 -11.57
C GLY A 8 43.41 11.52 -11.28
N VAL A 9 43.33 12.51 -10.41
CA VAL A 9 42.16 13.38 -10.22
C VAL A 9 41.94 14.20 -11.49
N VAL A 10 40.75 14.10 -12.11
CA VAL A 10 40.35 14.95 -13.25
C VAL A 10 39.29 15.96 -12.78
N THR A 11 39.69 17.22 -12.72
CA THR A 11 38.82 18.37 -12.44
C THR A 11 38.13 18.81 -13.74
N LEU A 12 36.80 18.71 -13.79
CA LEU A 12 35.98 19.22 -14.89
C LEU A 12 35.78 20.75 -14.74
N THR A 13 36.36 21.54 -15.64
CA THR A 13 36.11 22.99 -15.74
C THR A 13 35.08 23.27 -16.84
N ALA A 14 33.92 23.78 -16.44
CA ALA A 14 32.87 24.24 -17.35
C ALA A 14 33.23 25.61 -17.95
N ARG A 15 33.27 25.72 -19.28
CA ARG A 15 33.31 27.01 -19.99
C ARG A 15 31.98 27.31 -20.67
N ARG A 16 31.33 28.37 -20.20
CA ARG A 16 30.18 29.03 -20.84
C ARG A 16 30.67 29.76 -22.09
N HIS A 17 30.12 29.44 -23.26
CA HIS A 17 30.21 30.33 -24.43
C HIS A 17 28.97 31.20 -24.57
N ARG A 18 29.25 32.50 -24.67
CA ARG A 18 28.33 33.63 -24.71
C ARG A 18 28.16 34.01 -26.18
N CYS A 19 26.95 33.89 -26.71
CA CYS A 19 26.61 34.39 -28.04
C CYS A 19 26.65 35.93 -28.04
N ILE A 20 27.34 36.52 -29.01
CA ILE A 20 27.22 37.94 -29.36
C ILE A 20 26.91 38.01 -30.86
N HIS A 21 25.72 38.50 -31.18
CA HIS A 21 25.38 38.99 -32.52
C HIS A 21 25.68 40.48 -32.61
N ARG A 22 26.30 40.91 -33.72
CA ARG A 22 26.01 42.16 -34.43
C ARG A 22 26.74 42.16 -35.78
N GLY A 23 25.98 42.37 -36.86
CA GLY A 23 26.47 42.24 -38.23
C GLY A 23 26.77 43.55 -38.95
N LYS A 24 27.13 43.41 -40.23
CA LYS A 24 26.73 44.19 -41.43
C LYS A 24 27.79 44.02 -42.53
N GLY A 25 27.37 43.68 -43.76
CA GLY A 25 28.00 44.21 -44.99
C GLY A 25 28.58 43.23 -46.04
N ASN A 26 27.71 42.77 -46.95
CA ASN A 26 27.87 42.71 -48.43
C ASN A 26 28.86 41.69 -49.10
N PRO A 27 28.81 41.47 -50.44
CA PRO A 27 28.01 40.42 -51.08
C PRO A 27 28.84 39.48 -51.99
N GLY A 28 28.24 38.34 -52.38
CA GLY A 28 28.52 37.66 -53.64
C GLY A 28 29.81 36.85 -53.73
N VAL A 29 29.70 35.54 -53.49
CA VAL A 29 30.40 34.54 -54.31
C VAL A 29 29.62 33.22 -54.26
N ASP A 30 29.15 32.81 -55.43
CA ASP A 30 28.68 31.46 -55.71
C ASP A 30 29.78 30.44 -55.46
N CYS A 31 29.47 29.37 -54.74
CA CYS A 31 30.14 28.08 -54.96
C CYS A 31 29.22 26.92 -54.57
N PRO A 32 29.32 25.80 -55.30
CA PRO A 32 28.22 24.88 -55.55
C PRO A 32 28.01 23.90 -54.40
N THR A 33 26.76 23.49 -54.24
CA THR A 33 26.39 22.24 -53.59
C THR A 33 27.19 21.07 -54.16
N PRO A 34 27.59 20.14 -53.30
CA PRO A 34 27.45 18.75 -53.71
C PRO A 34 26.60 17.99 -52.68
N TRP A 35 25.62 17.31 -53.26
CA TRP A 35 25.07 16.00 -52.92
C TRP A 35 24.63 15.64 -51.49
N LEU A 36 23.32 15.40 -51.43
CA LEU A 36 22.62 14.62 -50.43
C LEU A 36 23.29 13.26 -50.17
N ALA A 37 23.79 13.05 -48.96
CA ALA A 37 23.71 11.75 -48.33
C ALA A 37 22.34 11.67 -47.65
N SER A 38 21.43 10.90 -48.27
CA SER A 38 20.12 10.55 -47.73
C SER A 38 20.26 9.68 -46.47
N GLY A 39 20.63 10.30 -45.35
CA GLY A 39 20.37 9.74 -44.03
C GLY A 39 18.90 9.94 -43.73
N SER A 40 18.09 8.89 -43.90
CA SER A 40 16.75 8.81 -43.34
C SER A 40 16.84 9.08 -41.84
N VAL A 41 16.63 10.34 -41.42
CA VAL A 41 16.33 10.66 -40.02
C VAL A 41 15.02 9.97 -39.73
N ARG A 42 15.08 8.79 -39.10
CA ARG A 42 13.90 8.21 -38.48
C ARG A 42 13.40 9.26 -37.49
N PRO A 43 12.13 9.70 -37.54
CA PRO A 43 11.61 10.55 -36.49
C PRO A 43 11.84 9.80 -35.16
N ALA A 44 12.46 10.47 -34.19
CA ALA A 44 12.59 9.92 -32.85
C ALA A 44 11.17 9.59 -32.37
N MET A 45 10.83 8.31 -32.31
CA MET A 45 9.58 7.85 -31.72
C MET A 45 9.55 8.42 -30.30
N ALA A 46 8.53 9.22 -29.98
CA ALA A 46 8.35 9.73 -28.63
C ALA A 46 8.35 8.55 -27.66
N ALA A 47 9.09 8.69 -26.55
CA ALA A 47 9.21 7.62 -25.57
C ALA A 47 7.81 7.21 -25.08
N PRO A 48 7.49 5.90 -25.03
CA PRO A 48 6.17 5.46 -24.60
C PRO A 48 5.91 5.89 -23.16
N ARG A 49 4.72 6.45 -22.92
CA ARG A 49 4.36 7.05 -21.64
C ARG A 49 3.75 6.02 -20.68
N ILE A 50 4.16 6.04 -19.42
CA ILE A 50 3.62 5.19 -18.36
C ILE A 50 2.85 6.06 -17.36
N LEU A 51 1.62 5.65 -17.04
CA LEU A 51 0.87 6.19 -15.91
C LEU A 51 1.14 5.34 -14.67
N VAL A 52 1.63 5.94 -13.59
CA VAL A 52 1.81 5.26 -12.29
C VAL A 52 0.84 5.88 -11.28
N VAL A 53 0.05 5.04 -10.60
CA VAL A 53 -0.96 5.50 -9.65
C VAL A 53 -0.79 4.80 -8.32
N ASP A 54 -0.36 5.54 -7.30
CA ASP A 54 -0.12 5.03 -5.95
C ASP A 54 -0.24 6.16 -4.92
N ASP A 55 -0.88 5.92 -3.77
CA ASP A 55 -1.04 6.93 -2.73
C ASP A 55 0.15 7.04 -1.77
N ASN A 56 1.11 6.11 -1.89
CA ASN A 56 2.42 6.21 -1.27
C ASN A 56 3.35 7.07 -2.16
N PRO A 57 3.74 8.27 -1.72
CA PRO A 57 4.57 9.18 -2.50
C PRO A 57 5.98 8.65 -2.77
N GLU A 58 6.54 7.82 -1.88
CA GLU A 58 7.88 7.25 -2.04
C GLU A 58 7.87 6.16 -3.11
N LEU A 59 6.90 5.25 -3.05
CA LEU A 59 6.76 4.23 -4.07
C LEU A 59 6.44 4.86 -5.43
N LEU A 60 5.59 5.88 -5.46
CA LEU A 60 5.31 6.65 -6.67
C LEU A 60 6.59 7.30 -7.22
N SER A 61 7.40 7.94 -6.37
CA SER A 61 8.67 8.55 -6.78
C SER A 61 9.71 7.52 -7.24
N LEU A 62 9.82 6.39 -6.55
CA LEU A 62 10.72 5.29 -6.86
C LEU A 62 10.38 4.69 -8.23
N LEU A 63 9.11 4.37 -8.46
CA LEU A 63 8.64 3.82 -9.74
C LEU A 63 8.79 4.85 -10.87
N THR A 64 8.53 6.13 -10.59
CA THR A 64 8.75 7.21 -11.56
C THR A 64 10.22 7.25 -11.98
N GLN A 65 11.15 7.32 -11.04
CA GLN A 65 12.58 7.32 -11.34
C GLN A 65 13.01 6.05 -12.10
N LEU A 66 12.58 4.87 -11.64
CA LEU A 66 12.91 3.59 -12.26
C LEU A 66 12.52 3.53 -13.74
N PHE A 67 11.32 3.99 -14.07
CA PHE A 67 10.83 3.99 -15.44
C PHE A 67 11.45 5.11 -16.29
N GLU A 68 11.70 6.29 -15.70
CA GLU A 68 12.43 7.37 -16.38
C GLU A 68 13.87 6.97 -16.72
N ASP A 69 14.57 6.30 -15.80
CA ASP A 69 15.92 5.75 -16.02
C ASP A 69 15.93 4.68 -17.12
N ALA A 70 14.82 3.95 -17.28
CA ALA A 70 14.61 3.00 -18.36
C ALA A 70 14.19 3.66 -19.70
N GLY A 71 14.09 4.98 -19.76
CA GLY A 71 13.82 5.75 -20.97
C GLY A 71 12.34 5.98 -21.29
N TYR A 72 11.44 5.77 -20.33
CA TYR A 72 10.01 6.05 -20.49
C TYR A 72 9.64 7.46 -20.02
N GLU A 73 8.62 8.07 -20.64
CA GLU A 73 7.97 9.23 -20.02
C GLU A 73 7.04 8.75 -18.91
N VAL A 74 7.13 9.30 -17.70
CA VAL A 74 6.23 8.89 -16.61
C VAL A 74 5.33 10.02 -16.17
N VAL A 75 4.08 9.66 -15.90
CA VAL A 75 3.13 10.55 -15.24
C VAL A 75 2.59 9.88 -13.99
N GLY A 76 2.88 10.49 -12.84
CA GLY A 76 2.43 10.02 -11.54
C GLY A 76 1.08 10.63 -11.11
N ALA A 77 0.26 9.85 -10.42
CA ALA A 77 -0.94 10.33 -9.75
C ALA A 77 -1.10 9.67 -8.37
N SER A 78 -1.50 10.44 -7.35
CA SER A 78 -1.69 9.91 -5.99
C SER A 78 -3.13 9.51 -5.67
N ARG A 79 -4.04 9.75 -6.60
CA ARG A 79 -5.48 9.50 -6.47
C ARG A 79 -6.06 9.02 -7.80
N GLY A 80 -7.07 8.18 -7.75
CA GLY A 80 -7.69 7.63 -8.96
C GLY A 80 -8.39 8.69 -9.81
N LYS A 81 -9.08 9.67 -9.20
CA LYS A 81 -9.71 10.77 -9.94
C LYS A 81 -8.69 11.61 -10.70
N GLN A 82 -7.57 11.93 -10.04
CA GLN A 82 -6.44 12.64 -10.66
C GLN A 82 -5.87 11.82 -11.83
N ALA A 83 -5.70 10.51 -11.65
CA ALA A 83 -5.21 9.63 -12.71
C ALA A 83 -6.10 9.66 -13.96
N ILE A 84 -7.43 9.69 -13.79
CA ILE A 84 -8.38 9.80 -14.92
C ILE A 84 -8.22 11.13 -15.66
N GLU A 85 -8.12 12.25 -14.93
CA GLU A 85 -7.93 13.58 -15.52
C GLU A 85 -6.63 13.67 -16.31
N VAL A 86 -5.56 13.16 -15.72
CA VAL A 86 -4.22 13.20 -16.30
C VAL A 86 -4.08 12.27 -17.49
N ALA A 87 -4.66 11.06 -17.44
CA ALA A 87 -4.67 10.13 -18.57
C ALA A 87 -5.42 10.67 -19.79
N LYS A 88 -6.45 11.51 -19.58
CA LYS A 88 -7.17 12.18 -20.68
C LYS A 88 -6.33 13.27 -21.34
N ALA A 89 -5.61 14.05 -20.53
CA ALA A 89 -4.72 15.10 -21.05
C ALA A 89 -3.46 14.51 -21.69
N HIS A 90 -2.94 13.42 -21.14
CA HIS A 90 -1.68 12.78 -21.54
C HIS A 90 -1.89 11.26 -21.63
N PRO A 91 -2.39 10.75 -22.77
CA PRO A 91 -2.68 9.32 -22.93
C PRO A 91 -1.44 8.44 -22.68
N PRO A 92 -1.50 7.47 -21.75
CA PRO A 92 -0.40 6.55 -21.50
C PRO A 92 -0.42 5.35 -22.46
N GLY A 93 0.74 4.76 -22.71
CA GLY A 93 0.93 3.49 -23.40
C GLY A 93 0.78 2.27 -22.48
N ALA A 94 0.99 2.43 -21.17
CA ALA A 94 0.70 1.43 -20.14
C ALA A 94 0.37 2.11 -18.81
N ALA A 95 -0.36 1.43 -17.93
CA ALA A 95 -0.62 1.94 -16.58
C ALA A 95 -0.33 0.91 -15.48
N VAL A 96 0.36 1.38 -14.44
CA VAL A 96 0.64 0.65 -13.20
C VAL A 96 -0.24 1.25 -12.10
N LEU A 97 -1.17 0.46 -11.56
CA LEU A 97 -2.24 0.94 -10.69
C LEU A 97 -2.19 0.25 -9.32
N ASP A 98 -2.13 1.01 -8.23
CA ASP A 98 -2.49 0.47 -6.93
C ASP A 98 -3.97 0.09 -6.92
N ILE A 99 -4.27 -1.10 -6.39
CA ILE A 99 -5.63 -1.55 -6.17
C ILE A 99 -6.33 -0.68 -5.12
N LEU A 100 -5.63 -0.21 -4.08
CA LEU A 100 -6.24 0.44 -2.93
C LEU A 100 -5.91 1.94 -2.85
N LEU A 101 -6.49 2.75 -3.73
CA LEU A 101 -6.31 4.21 -3.71
C LEU A 101 -7.27 4.88 -2.71
N PRO A 102 -6.95 6.08 -2.17
CA PRO A 102 -7.74 6.74 -1.11
C PRO A 102 -9.15 7.16 -1.54
N ASP A 103 -9.41 7.30 -2.84
CA ASP A 103 -10.67 7.78 -3.40
C ASP A 103 -11.44 6.73 -4.22
N MET A 104 -10.80 5.66 -4.69
CA MET A 104 -11.44 4.57 -5.42
C MET A 104 -10.58 3.30 -5.43
N MET A 105 -11.14 2.19 -5.92
CA MET A 105 -10.37 0.98 -6.19
C MET A 105 -9.68 1.07 -7.56
N GLY A 106 -8.50 0.46 -7.69
CA GLY A 106 -7.75 0.37 -8.94
C GLY A 106 -8.52 -0.35 -10.06
N TYR A 107 -9.44 -1.25 -9.73
CA TYR A 107 -10.29 -1.94 -10.70
C TYR A 107 -11.31 -1.02 -11.41
N PRO A 108 -12.16 -0.23 -10.70
CA PRO A 108 -12.93 0.84 -11.33
C PRO A 108 -12.09 1.86 -12.09
N LEU A 109 -10.88 2.18 -11.60
CA LEU A 109 -9.95 3.06 -12.31
C LEU A 109 -9.52 2.44 -13.65
N ALA A 110 -9.17 1.15 -13.65
CA ALA A 110 -8.88 0.37 -14.85
C ALA A 110 -10.03 0.42 -15.87
N ASP A 111 -11.26 0.19 -15.42
CA ASP A 111 -12.46 0.29 -16.28
C ASP A 111 -12.61 1.72 -16.85
N ALA A 112 -12.38 2.75 -16.04
CA ALA A 112 -12.46 4.14 -16.46
C ALA A 112 -11.37 4.52 -17.48
N LEU A 113 -10.13 4.06 -17.29
CA LEU A 113 -9.01 4.30 -18.21
C LEU A 113 -9.22 3.58 -19.55
N ARG A 114 -9.77 2.35 -19.52
CA ARG A 114 -10.05 1.58 -20.73
C ARG A 114 -11.28 2.02 -21.50
N LYS A 115 -12.08 2.92 -20.95
CA LYS A 115 -13.20 3.52 -21.69
C LYS A 115 -12.72 4.29 -22.92
N ASP A 116 -11.61 5.00 -22.79
CA ASP A 116 -11.03 5.83 -23.85
C ASP A 116 -9.89 5.10 -24.60
N ASN A 117 -9.23 4.12 -23.97
CA ASN A 117 -8.23 3.24 -24.59
C ASN A 117 -8.45 1.76 -24.21
N PRO A 118 -9.30 1.00 -24.93
CA PRO A 118 -9.65 -0.38 -24.58
C PRO A 118 -8.47 -1.35 -24.53
N GLN A 119 -7.40 -1.07 -25.28
CA GLN A 119 -6.20 -1.92 -25.37
C GLN A 119 -5.11 -1.53 -24.38
N LEU A 120 -5.36 -0.55 -23.49
CA LEU A 120 -4.38 -0.11 -22.52
C LEU A 120 -3.90 -1.30 -21.65
N PRO A 121 -2.61 -1.65 -21.68
CA PRO A 121 -2.03 -2.63 -20.78
C PRO A 121 -2.07 -2.10 -19.35
N LEU A 122 -2.60 -2.92 -18.44
CA LEU A 122 -2.78 -2.57 -17.03
C LEU A 122 -2.03 -3.57 -16.16
N LEU A 123 -1.22 -3.06 -15.24
CA LEU A 123 -0.55 -3.85 -14.22
C LEU A 123 -1.04 -3.38 -12.85
N PHE A 124 -1.37 -4.31 -11.97
CA PHE A 124 -1.81 -3.99 -10.62
C PHE A 124 -0.71 -4.20 -9.60
N ILE A 125 -0.59 -3.27 -8.65
CA ILE A 125 0.22 -3.40 -7.44
C ILE A 125 -0.71 -3.39 -6.22
N THR A 126 -0.41 -4.17 -5.17
CA THR A 126 -1.27 -4.19 -3.98
C THR A 126 -0.54 -4.59 -2.70
N GLY A 127 -0.84 -3.93 -1.59
CA GLY A 127 -0.39 -4.35 -0.25
C GLY A 127 -1.39 -5.20 0.54
N VAL A 128 -2.67 -5.13 0.18
CA VAL A 128 -3.79 -5.64 0.99
C VAL A 128 -4.31 -7.00 0.51
N PHE A 129 -4.28 -7.24 -0.79
CA PHE A 129 -4.82 -8.45 -1.40
C PHE A 129 -3.69 -9.45 -1.68
N LYS A 130 -3.39 -10.32 -0.71
CA LYS A 130 -2.33 -11.34 -0.82
C LYS A 130 -2.91 -12.69 -1.26
N GLY A 131 -2.16 -13.43 -2.08
CA GLY A 131 -2.47 -14.77 -2.54
C GLY A 131 -3.09 -14.85 -3.94
N GLY A 132 -2.87 -16.01 -4.59
CA GLY A 132 -3.15 -16.21 -6.02
C GLY A 132 -4.60 -16.02 -6.50
N LYS A 133 -5.60 -16.05 -5.60
CA LYS A 133 -7.02 -15.88 -5.97
C LYS A 133 -7.30 -14.49 -6.55
N HIS A 134 -6.71 -13.44 -5.98
CA HIS A 134 -6.93 -12.06 -6.45
C HIS A 134 -6.16 -11.76 -7.74
N ALA A 135 -4.96 -12.33 -7.89
CA ALA A 135 -4.21 -12.29 -9.14
C ALA A 135 -4.98 -12.97 -10.29
N LEU A 136 -5.65 -14.09 -10.01
CA LEU A 136 -6.48 -14.79 -10.99
C LEU A 136 -7.68 -13.93 -11.42
N GLU A 137 -8.38 -13.31 -10.47
CA GLU A 137 -9.51 -12.41 -10.74
C GLU A 137 -9.08 -11.19 -11.59
N ALA A 138 -7.94 -10.58 -11.25
CA ALA A 138 -7.38 -9.46 -12.00
C ALA A 138 -7.09 -9.83 -13.47
N ARG A 139 -6.51 -11.01 -13.71
CA ARG A 139 -6.24 -11.52 -15.06
C ARG A 139 -7.52 -11.86 -15.82
N GLN A 140 -8.46 -12.58 -15.19
CA GLN A 140 -9.66 -13.06 -15.87
C GLN A 140 -10.66 -11.96 -16.18
N LYS A 141 -10.89 -11.04 -15.24
CA LYS A 141 -11.95 -10.02 -15.35
C LYS A 141 -11.46 -8.71 -15.93
N TYR A 142 -10.25 -8.30 -15.56
CA TYR A 142 -9.68 -7.02 -15.96
C TYR A 142 -8.57 -7.16 -16.98
N GLN A 143 -8.30 -8.38 -17.51
CA GLN A 143 -7.23 -8.64 -18.48
C GLN A 143 -5.93 -7.94 -18.08
N ALA A 144 -5.59 -8.03 -16.80
CA ALA A 144 -4.40 -7.42 -16.25
C ALA A 144 -3.17 -8.11 -16.85
N ALA A 145 -2.25 -7.33 -17.37
CA ALA A 145 -0.98 -7.82 -17.91
C ALA A 145 0.01 -8.20 -16.81
N GLY A 146 -0.19 -7.70 -15.58
CA GLY A 146 0.61 -8.02 -14.41
C GLY A 146 -0.14 -7.82 -13.10
N TYR A 147 0.31 -8.53 -12.06
CA TYR A 147 -0.21 -8.40 -10.69
C TYR A 147 0.95 -8.62 -9.71
N PHE A 148 1.20 -7.64 -8.84
CA PHE A 148 2.36 -7.61 -7.95
C PHE A 148 1.91 -7.32 -6.51
N GLU A 149 2.30 -8.18 -5.59
CA GLU A 149 2.05 -8.01 -4.17
C GLU A 149 3.19 -7.23 -3.52
N LYS A 150 2.89 -6.20 -2.73
CA LYS A 150 3.85 -5.44 -1.95
C LYS A 150 4.27 -6.26 -0.71
N PRO A 151 5.58 -6.37 -0.40
CA PRO A 151 6.71 -5.85 -1.17
C PRO A 151 7.01 -6.70 -2.43
N PHE A 152 7.34 -6.04 -3.54
CA PHE A 152 7.77 -6.67 -4.80
C PHE A 152 9.14 -6.16 -5.23
N GLU A 153 9.83 -6.93 -6.07
CA GLU A 153 11.07 -6.49 -6.71
C GLU A 153 10.77 -5.51 -7.85
N ALA A 154 11.26 -4.28 -7.73
CA ALA A 154 11.00 -3.21 -8.70
C ALA A 154 11.47 -3.59 -10.12
N GLN A 155 12.59 -4.31 -10.24
CA GLN A 155 13.12 -4.77 -11.53
C GLN A 155 12.15 -5.72 -12.26
N LYS A 156 11.49 -6.63 -11.54
CA LYS A 156 10.49 -7.54 -12.12
C LYS A 156 9.26 -6.79 -12.65
N LEU A 157 8.87 -5.70 -11.98
CA LEU A 157 7.81 -4.83 -12.47
C LEU A 157 8.25 -4.10 -13.74
N LEU A 158 9.49 -3.59 -13.78
CA LEU A 158 10.05 -2.95 -14.98
C LEU A 158 10.10 -3.91 -16.18
N GLU A 159 10.53 -5.15 -15.97
CA GLU A 159 10.52 -6.20 -17.00
C GLU A 159 9.10 -6.46 -17.54
N ALA A 160 8.11 -6.55 -16.65
CA ALA A 160 6.72 -6.75 -17.04
C ALA A 160 6.15 -5.56 -17.84
N VAL A 161 6.46 -4.33 -17.42
CA VAL A 161 6.05 -3.13 -18.17
C VAL A 161 6.73 -3.06 -19.54
N THR A 162 8.02 -3.39 -19.60
CA THR A 162 8.78 -3.42 -20.85
C THR A 162 8.21 -4.47 -21.81
N LYS A 163 7.82 -5.63 -21.29
CA LYS A 163 7.21 -6.70 -22.11
C LYS A 163 5.88 -6.27 -22.73
N VAL A 164 5.06 -5.48 -22.03
CA VAL A 164 3.76 -5.03 -22.55
C VAL A 164 3.87 -3.81 -23.48
N LEU A 165 4.93 -3.02 -23.35
CA LEU A 165 5.22 -1.87 -24.21
C LEU A 165 6.08 -2.22 -25.42
N ALA A 166 6.67 -3.41 -25.47
CA ALA A 166 7.42 -3.88 -26.62
C ALA A 166 6.52 -3.87 -27.87
N PRO A 167 6.97 -3.32 -29.02
CA PRO A 167 6.16 -3.30 -30.22
C PRO A 167 5.83 -4.74 -30.63
N GLU A 168 4.55 -5.03 -30.82
CA GLU A 168 4.12 -6.32 -31.35
C GLU A 168 4.91 -6.60 -32.63
N LYS A 169 5.69 -7.68 -32.61
CA LYS A 169 6.29 -8.25 -33.82
C LYS A 169 5.12 -8.79 -34.64
N LYS A 170 4.52 -7.94 -35.48
CA LYS A 170 3.47 -8.32 -36.40
C LYS A 170 4.04 -9.40 -37.32
N ALA A 171 3.70 -10.66 -37.06
CA ALA A 171 3.98 -11.73 -38.00
C ALA A 171 3.25 -11.40 -39.32
N PRO A 172 3.92 -11.42 -40.47
CA PRO A 172 3.24 -11.19 -41.74
C PRO A 172 2.24 -12.32 -42.01
N PRO A 173 1.08 -12.03 -42.62
CA PRO A 173 0.09 -13.05 -42.90
C PRO A 173 0.48 -13.87 -44.14
N ALA A 174 0.20 -15.17 -44.02
CA ALA A 174 -0.03 -16.19 -45.04
C ALA A 174 1.16 -16.62 -45.94
N GLY A 175 1.45 -17.93 -45.87
CA GLY A 175 2.19 -18.69 -46.87
C GLY A 175 2.36 -20.14 -46.46
N SER A 176 1.38 -20.99 -46.81
CA SER A 176 1.53 -22.45 -46.78
C SER A 176 2.70 -22.89 -47.64
N LEU A 177 3.52 -23.83 -47.16
CA LEU A 177 4.09 -24.96 -47.92
C LEU A 177 4.81 -25.93 -46.96
N GLN A 178 4.78 -27.19 -47.36
CA GLN A 178 5.09 -28.40 -46.59
C GLN A 178 6.59 -28.70 -46.46
N ASP A 179 6.90 -29.49 -45.43
CA ASP A 179 8.03 -30.43 -45.25
C ASP A 179 9.48 -29.99 -45.53
N ALA A 180 10.31 -29.99 -44.46
CA ALA A 180 11.61 -30.67 -44.43
C ALA A 180 12.19 -30.71 -42.99
N PHE A 181 12.84 -31.83 -42.69
CA PHE A 181 13.35 -32.35 -41.42
C PHE A 181 14.79 -31.89 -41.04
N GLU A 182 15.16 -32.20 -39.78
CA GLU A 182 16.50 -32.40 -39.16
C GLU A 182 17.40 -31.15 -38.92
N VAL A 183 17.81 -30.76 -37.68
CA VAL A 183 18.42 -31.36 -36.44
C VAL A 183 19.95 -31.19 -36.41
N GLU A 184 20.45 -30.51 -35.36
CA GLU A 184 21.57 -30.85 -34.44
C GLU A 184 21.86 -29.60 -33.55
N LEU A 185 21.63 -29.64 -32.23
CA LEU A 185 22.53 -30.06 -31.10
C LEU A 185 23.70 -29.07 -30.91
N ASP A 186 23.95 -28.52 -29.70
CA ASP A 186 24.54 -29.26 -28.58
C ASP A 186 23.96 -28.94 -27.19
N ILE A 187 24.06 -29.98 -26.37
CA ILE A 187 23.77 -30.12 -24.94
C ILE A 187 25.08 -29.95 -24.17
N ASP A 188 25.03 -29.42 -22.94
CA ASP A 188 25.71 -30.08 -21.82
C ASP A 188 24.86 -29.93 -20.54
N VAL A 189 24.57 -31.09 -19.97
CA VAL A 189 23.79 -31.37 -18.76
C VAL A 189 24.76 -31.60 -17.61
N GLU A 190 24.40 -31.19 -16.40
CA GLU A 190 24.65 -32.02 -15.20
C GLU A 190 23.69 -31.61 -14.06
N GLU A 191 22.58 -32.34 -13.97
CA GLU A 191 21.83 -32.59 -12.74
C GLU A 191 22.02 -34.08 -12.39
N GLU A 192 22.43 -34.38 -11.16
CA GLU A 192 22.18 -35.68 -10.54
C GLU A 192 21.00 -35.53 -9.56
N GLY A 193 19.93 -36.30 -9.81
CA GLY A 193 18.72 -36.42 -8.97
C GLY A 193 18.92 -37.34 -7.74
N PRO A 194 17.87 -38.02 -7.19
CA PRO A 194 16.60 -38.42 -7.82
C PRO A 194 15.32 -38.00 -7.06
N GLN A 195 14.27 -37.59 -7.79
CA GLN A 195 13.02 -38.34 -8.11
C GLN A 195 12.06 -38.61 -6.93
N ASP A 196 10.87 -38.03 -7.01
CA ASP A 196 9.69 -38.79 -7.43
C ASP A 196 8.55 -37.85 -7.88
N VAL A 197 8.13 -38.05 -9.12
CA VAL A 197 6.98 -37.39 -9.75
C VAL A 197 5.76 -38.28 -9.54
N MET A 198 4.62 -37.71 -9.17
CA MET A 198 3.34 -38.29 -9.57
C MET A 198 2.28 -37.20 -9.75
N GLU A 199 1.99 -36.87 -11.00
CA GLU A 199 0.75 -36.21 -11.40
C GLU A 199 -0.42 -37.17 -11.23
N LEU A 200 -1.54 -36.68 -10.70
CA LEU A 200 -2.84 -37.36 -10.76
C LEU A 200 -3.93 -36.35 -11.13
N THR A 201 -4.30 -36.35 -12.41
CA THR A 201 -5.51 -35.73 -12.93
C THR A 201 -6.74 -36.55 -12.54
N GLY A 202 -7.76 -35.94 -11.93
CA GLY A 202 -9.03 -36.59 -11.59
C GLY A 202 -10.25 -35.70 -11.90
N ARG A 203 -11.15 -36.19 -12.74
CA ARG A 203 -12.38 -35.49 -13.18
C ARG A 203 -13.39 -35.36 -12.03
N ILE A 204 -13.87 -34.15 -11.76
CA ILE A 204 -15.00 -33.89 -10.85
C ILE A 204 -16.29 -33.92 -11.65
N LYS A 205 -17.19 -34.86 -11.37
CA LYS A 205 -18.57 -34.85 -11.86
C LYS A 205 -19.46 -34.27 -10.76
N VAL A 206 -19.99 -33.07 -11.01
CA VAL A 206 -20.89 -32.36 -10.09
C VAL A 206 -22.33 -32.82 -10.36
N THR A 207 -22.97 -33.45 -9.38
CA THR A 207 -24.42 -33.61 -9.34
C THR A 207 -24.96 -32.90 -8.10
N GLY A 208 -25.95 -32.04 -8.31
CA GLY A 208 -26.39 -31.03 -7.33
C GLY A 208 -26.99 -31.58 -6.04
N GLY A 209 -26.95 -30.72 -5.01
CA GLY A 209 -27.51 -30.96 -3.68
C GLY A 209 -26.40 -30.96 -2.62
N GLY A 210 -26.36 -29.92 -1.79
CA GLY A 210 -25.24 -29.61 -0.90
C GLY A 210 -24.90 -30.70 0.10
N ASN A 211 -23.73 -31.32 -0.09
CA ASN A 211 -22.74 -31.68 0.93
C ASN A 211 -21.51 -32.23 0.21
N ILE A 212 -20.34 -31.61 0.42
CA ILE A 212 -19.06 -32.07 -0.15
C ILE A 212 -18.41 -33.00 0.87
N THR A 213 -18.37 -34.30 0.59
CA THR A 213 -17.50 -35.26 1.30
C THR A 213 -16.37 -35.69 0.37
N ALA A 214 -15.13 -35.52 0.81
CA ALA A 214 -13.96 -36.07 0.14
C ALA A 214 -13.51 -37.33 0.91
N GLU A 215 -13.61 -38.51 0.29
CA GLU A 215 -12.97 -39.73 0.78
C GLU A 215 -11.52 -39.78 0.27
N ILE A 216 -10.56 -39.90 1.20
CA ILE A 216 -9.15 -40.16 0.88
C ILE A 216 -8.93 -41.67 1.08
N ARG A 217 -8.47 -42.38 0.05
CA ARG A 217 -8.05 -43.80 0.15
C ARG A 217 -6.56 -43.91 -0.12
N GLY A 218 -5.83 -44.49 0.83
CA GLY A 218 -4.42 -44.88 0.71
C GLY A 218 -4.09 -45.97 1.73
N ALA A 219 -3.30 -46.96 1.32
CA ALA A 219 -2.82 -48.03 2.21
C ALA A 219 -1.78 -47.46 3.18
N ASN A 220 -1.95 -47.75 4.47
CA ASN A 220 -1.15 -47.30 5.63
C ASN A 220 -1.55 -45.93 6.22
N LEU A 221 -2.61 -45.96 7.03
CA LEU A 221 -2.92 -44.96 8.05
C LEU A 221 -2.87 -45.66 9.42
N THR A 222 -1.99 -45.24 10.33
CA THR A 222 -2.02 -45.68 11.74
C THR A 222 -2.53 -44.54 12.61
N ALA A 223 -3.63 -44.78 13.34
CA ALA A 223 -4.20 -43.87 14.32
C ALA A 223 -3.96 -44.41 15.75
N SER A 224 -3.59 -43.54 16.70
CA SER A 224 -3.64 -43.84 18.13
C SER A 224 -5.03 -43.52 18.70
N PRO A 225 -5.53 -44.25 19.72
CA PRO A 225 -6.90 -44.06 20.20
C PRO A 225 -7.03 -42.77 21.03
N MET A 226 -7.92 -41.87 20.61
CA MET A 226 -8.37 -40.76 21.47
C MET A 226 -9.46 -41.25 22.42
N GLN A 227 -9.30 -40.94 23.71
CA GLN A 227 -10.21 -41.30 24.78
C GLN A 227 -11.60 -40.66 24.54
N LYS A 228 -12.67 -41.46 24.57
CA LYS A 228 -14.05 -40.98 24.37
C LYS A 228 -14.47 -40.06 25.52
N VAL A 229 -14.72 -38.79 25.23
CA VAL A 229 -15.47 -37.87 26.10
C VAL A 229 -16.96 -37.98 25.72
N PRO A 230 -17.91 -38.06 26.67
CA PRO A 230 -19.31 -38.27 26.35
C PRO A 230 -19.93 -37.06 25.64
N ALA A 231 -20.83 -37.35 24.69
CA ALA A 231 -21.58 -36.36 23.93
C ALA A 231 -22.45 -35.50 24.85
N THR A 232 -22.15 -34.19 24.92
CA THR A 232 -23.04 -33.21 25.53
C THR A 232 -23.86 -32.54 24.44
N GLN A 233 -25.18 -32.58 24.56
CA GLN A 233 -26.14 -32.03 23.61
C GLN A 233 -25.86 -30.55 23.30
N VAL A 234 -25.63 -30.22 22.03
CA VAL A 234 -25.50 -28.83 21.56
C VAL A 234 -26.90 -28.23 21.44
N ARG A 235 -27.24 -27.27 22.31
CA ARG A 235 -28.37 -26.36 22.12
C ARG A 235 -27.98 -25.22 21.17
N PRO A 236 -28.90 -24.70 20.33
CA PRO A 236 -28.64 -23.53 19.51
C PRO A 236 -28.38 -22.28 20.38
N PRO A 237 -27.59 -21.30 19.89
CA PRO A 237 -27.20 -20.14 20.69
C PRO A 237 -28.41 -19.24 20.96
N THR A 238 -28.69 -19.00 22.24
CA THR A 238 -29.67 -18.03 22.72
C THR A 238 -29.17 -16.61 22.48
N PRO A 239 -30.02 -15.64 22.09
CA PRO A 239 -29.61 -14.23 22.01
C PRO A 239 -29.37 -13.70 23.43
N GLY A 240 -28.14 -13.29 23.76
CA GLY A 240 -27.77 -13.04 25.16
C GLY A 240 -26.80 -11.87 25.39
N ARG A 241 -27.37 -10.77 25.88
CA ARG A 241 -26.90 -9.80 26.89
C ARG A 241 -25.67 -8.90 26.56
N PRO A 242 -25.73 -7.58 26.86
CA PRO A 242 -24.54 -6.71 26.81
C PRO A 242 -23.44 -7.29 27.72
N PRO A 243 -22.16 -7.14 27.34
CA PRO A 243 -21.06 -7.77 28.07
C PRO A 243 -21.06 -7.30 29.53
N ASP A 244 -21.15 -8.26 30.45
CA ASP A 244 -20.97 -8.03 31.87
C ASP A 244 -19.60 -7.36 32.12
N GLN A 245 -19.57 -6.35 32.99
CA GLN A 245 -18.34 -5.76 33.45
C GLN A 245 -17.52 -6.83 34.19
N PRO A 246 -16.25 -7.06 33.83
CA PRO A 246 -15.42 -8.02 34.55
C PRO A 246 -15.15 -7.50 35.97
N PRO A 247 -15.01 -8.40 36.96
CA PRO A 247 -14.78 -8.03 38.35
C PRO A 247 -13.44 -7.27 38.51
N PRO A 248 -13.33 -6.37 39.50
CA PRO A 248 -12.09 -5.66 39.76
C PRO A 248 -11.09 -6.60 40.44
N GLY A 249 -9.90 -6.75 39.84
CA GLY A 249 -8.75 -7.36 40.50
C GLY A 249 -8.47 -8.82 40.16
N SER A 250 -7.80 -9.04 39.03
CA SER A 250 -6.71 -10.03 38.83
C SER A 250 -6.31 -9.98 37.36
N GLY A 251 -5.18 -9.33 37.07
CA GLY A 251 -4.65 -9.26 35.71
C GLY A 251 -4.24 -10.66 35.27
N ALA A 252 -4.77 -11.10 34.12
CA ALA A 252 -4.22 -12.27 33.44
C ALA A 252 -2.72 -12.04 33.16
N PRO A 253 -1.86 -13.07 33.31
CA PRO A 253 -0.44 -12.96 33.01
C PRO A 253 -0.27 -12.50 31.55
N GLY A 254 0.45 -11.41 31.33
CA GLY A 254 0.68 -10.82 30.00
C GLY A 254 -0.22 -9.64 29.62
N SER A 255 -1.12 -9.15 30.49
CA SER A 255 -1.91 -7.93 30.23
C SER A 255 -1.37 -6.70 30.98
N ARG A 256 -1.12 -5.60 30.25
CA ARG A 256 -0.74 -4.29 30.82
C ARG A 256 -1.92 -3.34 30.76
N ARG A 257 -2.15 -2.54 31.81
CA ARG A 257 -3.23 -1.55 31.87
C ARG A 257 -2.68 -0.19 32.25
N GLY A 258 -3.30 0.89 31.79
CA GLY A 258 -2.90 2.24 32.15
C GLY A 258 -3.82 3.32 31.60
N GLU A 259 -3.40 4.57 31.78
CA GLU A 259 -4.06 5.75 31.21
C GLU A 259 -3.33 6.19 29.94
N LEU A 260 -4.09 6.68 28.96
CA LEU A 260 -3.55 7.06 27.65
C LEU A 260 -2.66 8.29 27.77
N LYS A 261 -3.10 9.42 28.34
CA LYS A 261 -2.31 10.65 28.55
C LYS A 261 -1.34 10.97 27.38
N ASP A 262 -1.88 11.12 26.17
CA ASP A 262 -1.10 11.36 24.93
C ASP A 262 -0.17 10.22 24.47
N ASN A 263 -0.15 9.08 25.14
CA ASN A 263 0.79 7.97 24.93
C ASN A 263 0.40 6.98 23.81
N LEU A 264 -0.62 7.27 22.98
CA LEU A 264 -1.02 6.36 21.91
C LEU A 264 0.15 5.97 20.98
N PRO A 265 0.99 6.91 20.50
CA PRO A 265 2.13 6.56 19.65
C PRO A 265 3.06 5.53 20.29
N SER A 266 3.42 5.71 21.56
CA SER A 266 4.30 4.79 22.27
C SER A 266 3.68 3.39 22.43
N LEU A 267 2.36 3.29 22.61
CA LEU A 267 1.67 2.00 22.69
C LEU A 267 1.71 1.26 21.35
N LEU A 268 1.53 1.98 20.24
CA LEU A 268 1.65 1.41 18.89
C LEU A 268 3.10 0.96 18.61
N THR A 269 4.07 1.80 18.98
CA THR A 269 5.51 1.50 18.87
C THR A 269 5.93 0.30 19.72
N ALA A 270 5.35 0.13 20.91
CA ALA A 270 5.63 -1.02 21.76
C ALA A 270 5.25 -2.35 21.09
N TYR A 271 4.11 -2.42 20.38
CA TYR A 271 3.76 -3.59 19.59
C TYR A 271 4.73 -3.80 18.43
N TYR A 272 5.07 -2.73 17.71
CA TYR A 272 5.97 -2.80 16.56
C TYR A 272 7.36 -3.34 16.94
N LEU A 273 8.00 -2.74 17.96
CA LEU A 273 9.35 -3.13 18.40
C LEU A 273 9.40 -4.52 19.01
N SER A 274 8.38 -4.92 19.77
CA SER A 274 8.31 -6.26 20.37
C SER A 274 7.96 -7.35 19.35
N ARG A 275 7.44 -6.98 18.18
CA ARG A 275 6.90 -7.90 17.17
C ARG A 275 5.85 -8.87 17.74
N GLU A 276 5.16 -8.45 18.80
CA GLU A 276 4.16 -9.27 19.46
C GLU A 276 2.83 -9.27 18.71
N THR A 277 2.08 -10.36 18.87
CA THR A 277 0.69 -10.47 18.41
C THR A 277 -0.23 -10.21 19.58
N GLY A 278 -1.33 -9.50 19.37
CA GLY A 278 -2.19 -9.11 20.50
C GLY A 278 -3.28 -8.11 20.18
N GLU A 279 -3.82 -7.50 21.23
CA GLU A 279 -4.88 -6.50 21.14
C GLU A 279 -4.64 -5.32 22.10
N LEU A 280 -4.83 -4.11 21.57
CA LEU A 280 -4.86 -2.86 22.33
C LEU A 280 -6.31 -2.40 22.45
N GLY A 281 -6.92 -2.65 23.60
CA GLY A 281 -8.22 -2.10 23.95
C GLY A 281 -8.08 -0.71 24.54
N ILE A 282 -8.80 0.28 24.01
CA ILE A 282 -8.82 1.66 24.50
C ILE A 282 -10.26 2.06 24.80
N GLN A 283 -10.50 2.65 25.96
CA GLN A 283 -11.82 3.02 26.43
C GLN A 283 -11.88 4.47 26.91
N LYS A 284 -12.85 5.24 26.39
CA LYS A 284 -13.18 6.60 26.83
C LYS A 284 -14.67 6.66 27.15
N GLY A 285 -15.01 6.71 28.43
CA GLY A 285 -16.39 6.61 28.91
C GLY A 285 -17.05 5.30 28.45
N LYS A 286 -18.12 5.41 27.67
CA LYS A 286 -18.86 4.26 27.10
C LYS A 286 -18.28 3.77 25.77
N VAL A 287 -17.38 4.52 25.15
CA VAL A 287 -16.79 4.16 23.85
C VAL A 287 -15.58 3.27 24.08
N LYS A 288 -15.59 2.09 23.49
CA LYS A 288 -14.50 1.11 23.50
C LYS A 288 -14.08 0.82 22.08
N LYS A 289 -12.79 0.92 21.81
CA LYS A 289 -12.15 0.54 20.55
C LYS A 289 -11.06 -0.49 20.82
N VAL A 290 -10.84 -1.40 19.89
CA VAL A 290 -9.82 -2.44 20.02
C VAL A 290 -9.02 -2.48 18.73
N VAL A 291 -7.70 -2.42 18.81
CA VAL A 291 -6.80 -2.59 17.67
C VAL A 291 -6.08 -3.92 17.81
N TYR A 292 -6.09 -4.73 16.76
CA TYR A 292 -5.44 -6.04 16.72
C TYR A 292 -4.11 -5.95 15.98
N PHE A 293 -3.11 -6.62 16.52
CA PHE A 293 -1.75 -6.65 16.00
C PHE A 293 -1.35 -8.08 15.65
N GLU A 294 -0.67 -8.25 14.52
CA GLU A 294 0.06 -9.47 14.15
C GLU A 294 1.51 -9.12 13.91
N LYS A 295 2.42 -9.80 14.61
CA LYS A 295 3.88 -9.57 14.48
C LYS A 295 4.26 -8.09 14.60
N GLY A 296 3.61 -7.36 15.51
CA GLY A 296 3.78 -5.92 15.72
C GLY A 296 3.04 -4.99 14.75
N MET A 297 2.38 -5.52 13.72
CA MET A 297 1.67 -4.73 12.71
C MET A 297 0.17 -4.64 13.02
N PRO A 298 -0.45 -3.44 13.01
CA PRO A 298 -1.89 -3.29 13.13
C PRO A 298 -2.57 -3.93 11.91
N VAL A 299 -3.37 -4.97 12.14
CA VAL A 299 -4.08 -5.68 11.07
C VAL A 299 -5.56 -5.38 11.04
N PHE A 300 -6.17 -5.12 12.21
CA PHE A 300 -7.60 -4.95 12.31
C PHE A 300 -8.00 -4.02 13.47
N ALA A 301 -9.23 -3.50 13.46
CA ALA A 301 -9.76 -2.68 14.55
C ALA A 301 -11.29 -2.71 14.63
N LEU A 302 -11.79 -2.66 15.85
CA LEU A 302 -13.21 -2.64 16.19
C LEU A 302 -13.55 -1.40 17.01
N SER A 303 -14.80 -0.94 16.89
CA SER A 303 -15.36 0.12 17.73
C SER A 303 -16.82 -0.17 18.04
N ASN A 304 -17.24 0.12 19.27
CA ASN A 304 -18.65 0.05 19.65
C ASN A 304 -19.43 1.35 19.30
N LEU A 305 -18.76 2.39 18.79
CA LEU A 305 -19.39 3.65 18.43
C LEU A 305 -20.25 3.47 17.17
N LEU A 306 -21.50 3.94 17.22
CA LEU A 306 -22.43 3.83 16.08
C LEU A 306 -21.89 4.46 14.80
N ALA A 307 -21.26 5.63 14.91
CA ALA A 307 -20.67 6.35 13.78
C ALA A 307 -19.50 5.61 13.12
N ASP A 308 -18.84 4.69 13.85
CA ASP A 308 -17.74 3.89 13.33
C ASP A 308 -18.23 2.61 12.63
N ARG A 309 -19.52 2.24 12.74
CA ARG A 309 -20.06 1.03 12.10
C ARG A 309 -20.01 1.15 10.57
N PHE A 310 -19.79 0.01 9.90
CA PHE A 310 -19.54 -0.05 8.45
C PHE A 310 -20.57 0.71 7.61
N GLY A 311 -21.86 0.52 7.88
CA GLY A 311 -22.92 1.22 7.16
C GLY A 311 -22.86 2.75 7.33
N GLN A 312 -22.68 3.23 8.57
CA GLN A 312 -22.56 4.66 8.86
C GLN A 312 -21.29 5.26 8.24
N PHE A 313 -20.21 4.48 8.24
CA PHE A 313 -18.98 4.83 7.54
C PHE A 313 -19.21 5.01 6.03
N LEU A 314 -19.92 4.08 5.37
CA LEU A 314 -20.26 4.16 3.94
C LEU A 314 -21.09 5.41 3.61
N VAL A 315 -22.03 5.79 4.48
CA VAL A 315 -22.80 7.03 4.34
C VAL A 315 -21.90 8.26 4.45
N ARG A 316 -21.03 8.29 5.47
CA ARG A 316 -20.10 9.41 5.71
C ARG A 316 -19.14 9.65 4.55
N VAL A 317 -18.66 8.59 3.90
CA VAL A 317 -17.79 8.70 2.72
C VAL A 317 -18.58 8.90 1.42
N GLY A 318 -19.92 8.97 1.48
CA GLY A 318 -20.81 9.22 0.35
C GLY A 318 -20.97 8.02 -0.60
N LYS A 319 -20.60 6.80 -0.19
CA LYS A 319 -20.76 5.60 -1.04
C LYS A 319 -22.21 5.16 -1.13
N ILE A 320 -22.97 5.31 -0.05
CA ILE A 320 -24.40 5.02 0.00
C ILE A 320 -25.15 6.20 0.62
N LYS A 321 -26.43 6.34 0.32
CA LYS A 321 -27.29 7.35 0.94
C LYS A 321 -27.84 6.88 2.29
N PRO A 322 -28.21 7.79 3.21
CA PRO A 322 -28.78 7.44 4.50
C PRO A 322 -30.01 6.53 4.41
N GLU A 323 -30.89 6.77 3.43
CA GLU A 323 -32.13 6.00 3.23
C GLU A 323 -31.80 4.56 2.82
N GLN A 324 -30.82 4.39 1.94
CA GLN A 324 -30.34 3.07 1.51
C GLN A 324 -29.76 2.25 2.68
N LEU A 325 -29.07 2.91 3.60
CA LEU A 325 -28.56 2.26 4.81
C LEU A 325 -29.71 1.85 5.74
N GLN A 326 -30.71 2.72 5.92
CA GLN A 326 -31.87 2.43 6.77
C GLN A 326 -32.60 1.18 6.29
N ASP A 327 -32.89 1.09 5.00
CA ASP A 327 -33.57 -0.05 4.41
C ASP A 327 -32.75 -1.34 4.51
N ALA A 328 -31.44 -1.26 4.21
CA ALA A 328 -30.54 -2.41 4.32
C ALA A 328 -30.41 -2.89 5.78
N SER A 329 -30.38 -1.97 6.74
CA SER A 329 -30.29 -2.28 8.16
C SER A 329 -31.56 -2.92 8.71
N ALA A 330 -32.73 -2.48 8.24
CA ALA A 330 -34.01 -3.09 8.60
C ALA A 330 -34.09 -4.56 8.13
N VAL A 331 -33.69 -4.84 6.89
CA VAL A 331 -33.65 -6.22 6.37
C VAL A 331 -32.59 -7.06 7.08
N ALA A 332 -31.41 -6.50 7.34
CA ALA A 332 -30.36 -7.20 8.08
C ALA A 332 -30.83 -7.61 9.49
N ALA A 333 -31.56 -6.73 10.19
CA ALA A 333 -32.12 -7.01 11.51
C ALA A 333 -33.20 -8.11 11.48
N GLN A 334 -34.07 -8.11 10.47
CA GLN A 334 -35.13 -9.12 10.32
C GLN A 334 -34.59 -10.49 9.90
N THR A 335 -33.51 -10.53 9.12
CA THR A 335 -32.93 -11.77 8.56
C THR A 335 -31.73 -12.29 9.34
N ASN A 336 -31.32 -11.61 10.42
CA ASN A 336 -30.12 -11.89 11.20
C ASN A 336 -28.84 -11.96 10.34
N ARG A 337 -28.73 -11.10 9.32
CA ARG A 337 -27.60 -11.00 8.39
C ARG A 337 -26.77 -9.75 8.67
N ARG A 338 -25.53 -9.68 8.16
CA ARG A 338 -24.71 -8.46 8.25
C ARG A 338 -25.24 -7.42 7.26
N THR A 339 -25.31 -6.16 7.67
CA THR A 339 -25.73 -5.05 6.79
C THR A 339 -24.90 -4.98 5.51
N GLY A 340 -23.60 -5.29 5.59
CA GLY A 340 -22.73 -5.33 4.42
C GLY A 340 -23.17 -6.35 3.35
N ASP A 341 -23.69 -7.50 3.77
CA ASP A 341 -24.14 -8.55 2.83
C ASP A 341 -25.42 -8.12 2.12
N VAL A 342 -26.34 -7.47 2.85
CA VAL A 342 -27.58 -6.92 2.29
C VAL A 342 -27.28 -5.80 1.29
N LEU A 343 -26.27 -4.97 1.55
CA LEU A 343 -25.84 -3.92 0.62
C LEU A 343 -25.27 -4.52 -0.68
N VAL A 344 -24.55 -5.63 -0.60
CA VAL A 344 -24.02 -6.33 -1.78
C VAL A 344 -25.14 -6.95 -2.61
N GLU A 345 -26.05 -7.67 -1.96
CA GLU A 345 -27.20 -8.30 -2.63
C GLU A 345 -28.09 -7.30 -3.36
N ARG A 346 -28.27 -6.10 -2.78
CA ARG A 346 -29.04 -5.01 -3.40
C ARG A 346 -28.29 -4.26 -4.50
N GLY A 347 -27.07 -4.67 -4.84
CA GLY A 347 -26.25 -4.00 -5.85
C GLY A 347 -25.75 -2.61 -5.44
N LEU A 348 -25.88 -2.23 -4.17
CA LEU A 348 -25.42 -0.94 -3.65
C LEU A 348 -23.91 -0.93 -3.39
N LEU A 349 -23.31 -2.12 -3.26
CA LEU A 349 -21.89 -2.32 -3.00
C LEU A 349 -21.40 -3.55 -3.75
N LYS A 350 -20.30 -3.48 -4.50
CA LYS A 350 -19.69 -4.69 -5.06
C LYS A 350 -18.89 -5.43 -3.98
N ASP A 351 -18.71 -6.75 -4.11
CA ASP A 351 -17.89 -7.52 -3.17
C ASP A 351 -16.44 -7.00 -3.05
N THR A 352 -15.86 -6.58 -4.17
CA THR A 352 -14.52 -5.98 -4.20
C THR A 352 -14.48 -4.62 -3.49
N GLU A 353 -15.53 -3.81 -3.63
CA GLU A 353 -15.67 -2.53 -2.92
C GLU A 353 -15.91 -2.74 -1.42
N ARG A 354 -16.61 -3.80 -1.03
CA ARG A 354 -16.82 -4.13 0.38
C ARG A 354 -15.49 -4.31 1.10
N LEU A 355 -14.59 -5.10 0.55
CA LEU A 355 -13.27 -5.33 1.15
C LEU A 355 -12.48 -4.02 1.28
N TYR A 356 -12.50 -3.18 0.24
CA TYR A 356 -11.89 -1.85 0.26
C TYR A 356 -12.41 -0.99 1.42
N TYR A 357 -13.73 -0.80 1.49
CA TYR A 357 -14.32 0.07 2.49
C TYR A 357 -14.19 -0.50 3.90
N VAL A 358 -14.11 -1.82 4.08
CA VAL A 358 -13.80 -2.39 5.39
C VAL A 358 -12.39 -2.01 5.80
N GLY A 359 -11.40 -2.13 4.91
CA GLY A 359 -10.05 -1.64 5.18
C GLY A 359 -10.01 -0.15 5.53
N GLN A 360 -10.73 0.70 4.79
CA GLN A 360 -10.81 2.13 5.08
C GLN A 360 -11.53 2.44 6.40
N GLN A 361 -12.59 1.69 6.74
CA GLN A 361 -13.28 1.81 8.02
C GLN A 361 -12.33 1.48 9.17
N VAL A 362 -11.56 0.40 9.05
CA VAL A 362 -10.58 0.00 10.05
C VAL A 362 -9.51 1.08 10.21
N LYS A 363 -8.93 1.61 9.12
CA LYS A 363 -8.01 2.76 9.17
C LYS A 363 -8.65 3.94 9.90
N ALA A 364 -9.90 4.27 9.58
CA ALA A 364 -10.62 5.38 10.22
C ALA A 364 -10.83 5.16 11.73
N VAL A 365 -11.12 3.92 12.16
CA VAL A 365 -11.22 3.56 13.58
C VAL A 365 -9.89 3.80 14.28
N ILE A 366 -8.78 3.32 13.71
CA ILE A 366 -7.45 3.51 14.29
C ILE A 366 -7.08 4.99 14.33
N TYR A 367 -7.25 5.73 13.23
CA TYR A 367 -6.97 7.17 13.19
C TYR A 367 -7.75 7.93 14.25
N SER A 368 -9.04 7.63 14.43
CA SER A 368 -9.86 8.33 15.41
C SER A 368 -9.35 8.21 16.87
N LEU A 369 -8.50 7.24 17.18
CA LEU A 369 -7.83 7.13 18.49
C LEU A 369 -6.82 8.25 18.72
N PHE A 370 -6.20 8.79 17.66
CA PHE A 370 -5.28 9.93 17.80
C PHE A 370 -5.99 11.21 18.26
N ALA A 371 -7.31 11.30 18.08
CA ALA A 371 -8.09 12.42 18.62
C ALA A 371 -8.33 12.30 20.14
N TRP A 372 -7.97 11.18 20.77
CA TRP A 372 -8.08 10.98 22.22
C TRP A 372 -6.76 11.36 22.89
N ASP A 373 -6.83 12.33 23.80
CA ASP A 373 -5.79 12.74 24.75
C ASP A 373 -5.85 11.90 26.03
N GLU A 374 -7.08 11.67 26.52
CA GLU A 374 -7.37 10.92 27.74
C GLU A 374 -8.30 9.73 27.45
N ALA A 375 -7.90 8.56 27.95
CA ALA A 375 -8.63 7.29 27.91
C ALA A 375 -7.94 6.29 28.86
N THR A 376 -8.56 5.15 29.14
CA THR A 376 -7.87 4.00 29.72
C THR A 376 -7.53 3.00 28.62
N TYR A 377 -6.46 2.23 28.80
CA TYR A 377 -6.09 1.18 27.87
C TYR A 377 -5.79 -0.14 28.58
N VAL A 378 -5.95 -1.22 27.83
CA VAL A 378 -5.57 -2.58 28.19
C VAL A 378 -4.84 -3.16 26.98
N MET A 379 -3.58 -3.53 27.17
CA MET A 379 -2.79 -4.31 26.22
C MET A 379 -2.84 -5.77 26.63
N SER A 380 -2.96 -6.68 25.67
CA SER A 380 -2.75 -8.10 25.90
C SER A 380 -2.02 -8.71 24.71
N PHE A 381 -1.05 -9.56 25.02
CA PHE A 381 -0.26 -10.30 24.04
C PHE A 381 -0.79 -11.73 23.96
N ARG A 382 -1.03 -12.25 22.75
CA ARG A 382 -1.63 -13.58 22.51
C ARG A 382 -1.04 -14.20 21.24
N GLU A 383 -1.01 -15.53 21.16
CA GLU A 383 -0.38 -16.26 20.04
C GLU A 383 -1.09 -16.13 18.68
N LYS A 384 -2.40 -15.83 18.65
CA LYS A 384 -3.16 -15.69 17.40
C LYS A 384 -4.03 -14.44 17.41
N ALA A 385 -3.91 -13.63 16.37
CA ALA A 385 -4.89 -12.61 16.06
C ALA A 385 -6.21 -13.27 15.64
N SER A 386 -7.32 -12.61 15.97
CA SER A 386 -8.66 -12.99 15.51
C SER A 386 -8.68 -13.22 14.00
N ALA A 387 -9.36 -14.29 13.55
CA ALA A 387 -9.39 -14.78 12.16
C ALA A 387 -10.17 -13.89 11.17
N GLU A 388 -10.10 -12.57 11.30
CA GLU A 388 -10.66 -11.65 10.29
C GLU A 388 -9.60 -11.35 9.22
N SER A 389 -9.93 -11.68 7.97
CA SER A 389 -9.01 -11.95 6.86
C SER A 389 -8.45 -10.72 6.14
N ILE A 390 -8.73 -9.50 6.62
CA ILE A 390 -8.28 -8.26 5.96
C ILE A 390 -7.08 -7.73 6.72
N LYS A 391 -5.89 -7.96 6.19
CA LYS A 391 -4.66 -7.40 6.73
C LYS A 391 -4.48 -5.99 6.18
N LEU A 392 -4.57 -5.01 7.06
CA LEU A 392 -4.11 -3.66 6.75
C LEU A 392 -2.63 -3.69 6.40
N ASP A 393 -2.27 -3.08 5.28
CA ASP A 393 -0.88 -2.76 4.95
C ASP A 393 -0.62 -1.31 5.33
N VAL A 394 -0.48 -1.05 6.64
CA VAL A 394 -0.14 0.27 7.14
C VAL A 394 1.01 0.14 8.12
N HIS A 395 2.15 0.73 7.77
CA HIS A 395 3.29 0.82 8.66
C HIS A 395 2.94 1.66 9.91
N PRO A 396 3.23 1.21 11.14
CA PRO A 396 2.92 1.95 12.37
C PRO A 396 3.51 3.36 12.39
N GLY A 397 4.72 3.55 11.85
CA GLY A 397 5.34 4.87 11.73
C GLY A 397 4.48 5.84 10.91
N ASN A 398 4.05 5.43 9.71
CA ASN A 398 3.17 6.23 8.84
C ASN A 398 1.80 6.48 9.47
N LEU A 399 1.26 5.51 10.20
CA LEU A 399 0.02 5.68 10.97
C LEU A 399 0.18 6.76 12.05
N ILE A 400 1.27 6.73 12.80
CA ILE A 400 1.58 7.71 13.86
C ILE A 400 1.75 9.10 13.28
N VAL A 401 2.59 9.26 12.25
CA VAL A 401 2.85 10.56 11.62
C VAL A 401 1.58 11.16 11.06
N ARG A 402 0.82 10.41 10.25
CA ARG A 402 -0.43 10.89 9.67
C ARG A 402 -1.47 11.17 10.77
N GLY A 403 -1.53 10.34 11.82
CA GLY A 403 -2.44 10.51 12.95
C GLY A 403 -2.18 11.79 13.73
N ILE A 404 -0.93 12.07 14.07
CA ILE A 404 -0.52 13.29 14.79
C ILE A 404 -0.76 14.52 13.91
N LYS A 405 -0.19 14.56 12.70
CA LYS A 405 -0.30 15.71 11.79
C LYS A 405 -1.76 16.10 11.49
N LYS A 406 -2.68 15.12 11.42
CA LYS A 406 -4.08 15.38 11.06
C LYS A 406 -5.02 15.61 12.25
N LEU A 407 -4.78 14.98 13.40
CA LEU A 407 -5.78 14.89 14.47
C LEU A 407 -5.36 15.51 15.80
N TYR A 408 -4.09 15.88 15.97
CA TYR A 408 -3.68 16.62 17.17
C TYR A 408 -4.08 18.08 17.04
N LYS A 409 -4.81 18.58 18.04
CA LYS A 409 -5.23 19.98 18.10
C LYS A 409 -4.02 20.89 18.40
N PRO A 410 -4.01 22.15 17.93
CA PRO A 410 -2.91 23.09 18.17
C PRO A 410 -2.52 23.24 19.65
N GLU A 411 -3.51 23.24 20.55
CA GLU A 411 -3.29 23.38 22.00
C GLU A 411 -2.54 22.18 22.56
N ARG A 412 -2.85 20.97 22.06
CA ARG A 412 -2.15 19.73 22.42
C ARG A 412 -0.72 19.74 21.90
N LEU A 413 -0.51 20.16 20.66
CA LEU A 413 0.83 20.24 20.08
C LEU A 413 1.73 21.21 20.88
N ARG A 414 1.21 22.39 21.21
CA ARG A 414 1.91 23.39 22.04
C ARG A 414 2.16 22.90 23.47
N ARG A 415 1.32 22.03 24.03
CA ARG A 415 1.58 21.40 25.34
C ARG A 415 2.76 20.42 25.26
N LEU A 416 2.86 19.67 24.17
CA LEU A 416 3.90 18.65 23.98
C LEU A 416 5.26 19.27 23.61
N LEU A 417 5.25 20.38 22.87
CA LEU A 417 6.45 21.05 22.38
C LEU A 417 6.31 22.57 22.53
N GLN A 418 7.20 23.17 23.34
CA GLN A 418 7.24 24.61 23.57
C GLN A 418 8.09 25.32 22.52
N PRO A 419 7.83 26.60 22.20
CA PRO A 419 8.61 27.37 21.23
C PRO A 419 10.11 27.48 21.58
N GLU A 420 10.45 27.46 22.86
CA GLU A 420 11.81 27.61 23.38
C GLU A 420 12.58 26.28 23.40
N ASP A 421 11.88 25.15 23.24
CA ASP A 421 12.48 23.83 23.19
C ASP A 421 13.49 23.75 22.03
N ARG A 422 14.51 22.92 22.22
CA ARG A 422 15.51 22.59 21.20
C ARG A 422 15.44 21.10 20.95
N LEU A 423 15.50 20.70 19.69
CA LEU A 423 15.41 19.30 19.29
C LEU A 423 16.74 18.84 18.71
N ILE A 424 17.11 17.59 19.00
CA ILE A 424 18.27 16.91 18.43
C ILE A 424 17.84 15.57 17.82
N PRO A 425 18.57 15.05 16.82
CA PRO A 425 18.38 13.69 16.35
C PRO A 425 18.67 12.69 17.47
N ALA A 426 17.77 11.72 17.66
CA ALA A 426 17.96 10.70 18.69
C ALA A 426 19.05 9.70 18.28
N VAL A 427 19.77 9.18 19.28
CA VAL A 427 20.88 8.22 19.07
C VAL A 427 20.36 6.84 18.61
N ALA A 428 19.20 6.42 19.09
CA ALA A 428 18.59 5.12 18.80
C ALA A 428 17.09 5.28 18.52
N PRO A 429 16.71 5.62 17.27
CA PRO A 429 15.31 5.89 16.96
C PRO A 429 14.48 4.60 16.95
N SER A 430 13.20 4.71 17.33
CA SER A 430 12.28 3.55 17.34
C SER A 430 11.87 3.11 15.93
N TYR A 431 12.02 4.01 14.96
CA TYR A 431 11.79 3.77 13.54
C TYR A 431 12.96 4.35 12.76
N GLN A 432 13.31 3.71 11.65
CA GLN A 432 14.32 4.27 10.76
C GLN A 432 13.72 5.37 9.88
N PHE A 433 14.53 6.34 9.46
CA PHE A 433 14.06 7.46 8.63
C PHE A 433 13.46 7.01 7.29
N ASN A 434 13.96 5.93 6.70
CA ASN A 434 13.49 5.34 5.45
C ASN A 434 12.19 4.52 5.60
N GLU A 435 11.66 4.37 6.82
CA GLU A 435 10.41 3.64 7.08
C GLU A 435 9.19 4.56 7.16
N VAL A 436 9.41 5.87 6.96
CA VAL A 436 8.42 6.92 7.21
C VAL A 436 8.34 7.87 6.03
N GLU A 437 7.14 8.02 5.49
CA GLU A 437 6.89 8.91 4.36
C GLU A 437 6.97 10.38 4.79
N LEU A 438 7.95 11.09 4.23
CA LEU A 438 8.17 12.52 4.47
C LEU A 438 7.79 13.37 3.25
N GLU A 439 7.17 14.52 3.51
CA GLU A 439 7.02 15.56 2.48
C GLU A 439 8.36 16.25 2.23
N ARG A 440 8.54 16.79 1.02
CA ARG A 440 9.79 17.45 0.63
C ARG A 440 10.27 18.52 1.62
N TRP A 441 9.36 19.36 2.11
CA TRP A 441 9.73 20.41 3.06
C TRP A 441 10.07 19.87 4.46
N GLU A 442 9.52 18.70 4.84
CA GLU A 442 9.85 18.01 6.09
C GLU A 442 11.29 17.46 6.01
N ALA A 443 11.62 16.83 4.88
CA ALA A 443 12.98 16.38 4.59
C ALA A 443 13.99 17.54 4.53
N GLU A 444 13.61 18.71 4.02
CA GLU A 444 14.45 19.92 3.99
C GLU A 444 14.63 20.56 5.38
N LEU A 445 13.68 20.36 6.30
CA LEU A 445 13.73 20.90 7.67
C LEU A 445 14.62 20.05 8.59
N LEU A 446 14.60 18.71 8.46
CA LEU A 446 15.31 17.78 9.35
C LEU A 446 16.80 18.11 9.57
N PRO A 447 17.62 18.38 8.52
CA PRO A 447 19.05 18.68 8.71
C PRO A 447 19.32 19.96 9.52
N LYS A 448 18.31 20.80 9.74
CA LYS A 448 18.43 22.06 10.50
C LYS A 448 18.14 21.87 11.97
N ILE A 449 17.68 20.67 12.36
CA ILE A 449 17.39 20.26 13.72
C ILE A 449 18.67 19.65 14.30
N ASP A 450 19.56 20.52 14.75
CA ASP A 450 20.92 20.21 15.23
C ASP A 450 21.10 20.50 16.73
N GLY A 451 20.00 20.83 17.43
CA GLY A 451 20.00 21.30 18.81
C GLY A 451 20.44 22.74 19.00
N ILE A 452 20.79 23.47 17.94
CA ILE A 452 21.22 24.87 17.98
C ILE A 452 20.05 25.82 17.72
N ARG A 453 19.02 25.39 16.97
CA ARG A 453 17.80 26.19 16.73
C ARG A 453 16.69 25.87 17.72
N THR A 454 15.93 26.89 18.13
CA THR A 454 14.70 26.69 18.90
C THR A 454 13.57 26.27 17.97
N VAL A 455 12.50 25.70 18.53
CA VAL A 455 11.28 25.41 17.77
C VAL A 455 10.71 26.67 17.11
N ALA A 456 10.75 27.82 17.79
CA ALA A 456 10.36 29.12 17.22
C ALA A 456 11.16 29.48 15.95
N GLU A 457 12.47 29.25 15.95
CA GLU A 457 13.33 29.50 14.79
C GLU A 457 13.08 28.49 13.66
N LEU A 458 12.82 27.22 13.99
CA LEU A 458 12.46 26.19 13.01
C LEU A 458 11.11 26.50 12.34
N LEU A 459 10.14 27.03 13.09
CA LEU A 459 8.85 27.48 12.58
C LEU A 459 9.02 28.61 11.56
N ALA A 460 9.83 29.62 11.91
CA ALA A 460 10.15 30.71 11.00
C ALA A 460 10.88 30.22 9.73
N PHE A 461 11.78 29.24 9.87
CA PHE A 461 12.52 28.67 8.76
C PHE A 461 11.62 27.89 7.78
N ALA A 462 10.71 27.05 8.30
CA ALA A 462 9.89 26.16 7.48
C ALA A 462 8.95 26.91 6.52
N ASN A 463 8.59 28.16 6.84
CA ASN A 463 7.65 28.97 6.06
C ASN A 463 6.33 28.23 5.75
N ARG A 464 5.79 27.54 6.77
CA ARG A 464 4.52 26.80 6.74
C ARG A 464 3.64 27.23 7.92
N PRO A 465 2.32 26.97 7.88
CA PRO A 465 1.47 27.23 9.03
C PRO A 465 1.99 26.52 10.29
N GLU A 466 2.04 27.22 11.43
CA GLU A 466 2.69 26.70 12.65
C GLU A 466 2.23 25.29 13.02
N HIS A 467 0.92 25.05 13.00
CA HIS A 467 0.34 23.75 13.39
C HIS A 467 0.84 22.59 12.51
N VAL A 468 1.19 22.84 11.25
CA VAL A 468 1.73 21.82 10.34
C VAL A 468 3.15 21.45 10.77
N VAL A 469 3.98 22.45 11.05
CA VAL A 469 5.37 22.26 11.50
C VAL A 469 5.40 21.61 12.88
N TYR A 470 4.59 22.09 13.83
CA TYR A 470 4.44 21.47 15.15
C TYR A 470 3.99 20.01 15.03
N GLY A 471 2.99 19.73 14.17
CA GLY A 471 2.52 18.37 13.92
C GLY A 471 3.64 17.46 13.42
N PHE A 472 4.49 17.95 12.52
CA PHE A 472 5.67 17.23 12.04
C PHE A 472 6.70 16.99 13.15
N LEU A 473 7.11 18.04 13.88
CA LEU A 473 8.12 17.92 14.94
C LEU A 473 7.68 16.97 16.07
N VAL A 474 6.43 17.11 16.52
CA VAL A 474 5.84 16.21 17.54
C VAL A 474 5.73 14.78 17.02
N ALA A 475 5.43 14.58 15.73
CA ALA A 475 5.40 13.26 15.13
C ALA A 475 6.79 12.62 15.14
N MET A 476 7.83 13.34 14.72
CA MET A 476 9.21 12.83 14.74
C MET A 476 9.67 12.51 16.16
N MET A 477 9.29 13.32 17.15
CA MET A 477 9.54 13.00 18.56
C MET A 477 8.81 11.73 19.01
N SER A 478 7.57 11.55 18.56
CA SER A 478 6.76 10.37 18.92
C SER A 478 7.28 9.07 18.28
N LEU A 479 8.03 9.18 17.19
CA LEU A 479 8.76 8.06 16.57
C LEU A 479 10.14 7.82 17.22
N GLY A 480 10.54 8.67 18.17
CA GLY A 480 11.89 8.66 18.73
C GLY A 480 12.96 9.05 17.72
N ILE A 481 12.60 9.71 16.61
CA ILE A 481 13.55 10.20 15.61
C ILE A 481 14.23 11.49 16.11
N LEU A 482 13.46 12.32 16.81
CA LEU A 482 13.95 13.52 17.48
C LEU A 482 13.72 13.39 18.99
N GLU A 483 14.55 14.05 19.77
CA GLU A 483 14.37 14.20 21.22
C GLU A 483 14.64 15.64 21.66
N LYS A 484 14.11 16.02 22.82
CA LYS A 484 14.40 17.33 23.40
C LYS A 484 15.83 17.33 23.90
N ARG A 485 16.58 18.35 23.53
CA ARG A 485 17.90 18.63 24.11
C ARG A 485 17.69 18.96 25.59
N SER A 486 18.27 18.13 26.46
CA SER A 486 18.22 18.31 27.92
C SER A 486 19.06 19.49 28.38
#